data_AF-A0A937SAW7-F1
#
_entry.id   AF-A0A937SAW7-F1
#
_cell.length_a   1.000
_cell.length_b   1.000
_cell.length_c   1.000
_cell.angle_alpha   90.00
_cell.angle_beta   90.00
_cell.angle_gamma   90.00
#
_symmetry.space_group_name_H-M   'P 1'
#
loop_
_entity.id
_entity.type
_entity.pdbx_description
1 polymer ?
#
loop_
_entity_poly.entity_id
_entity_poly.type
_entity_poly.pdbx_seq_one_letter_code
_entity_poly.pdbx_strand_id
1 'polypeptide(L)'
;MWEAYELGDEDLLWSGIAFTGGIGGQQQAPCGAVSAAAVCLGLHHRCPPEDKQKTKQARLDARQDASEVVRSFTERFGTIICLDLIGIDFSKPGGYQEFQESGIWKEKCDHYVQFVLEKLYELDERRKVVTAPQKVTIYTKPGCPYCAAARQDLAERGVPYEEINTEDNPKAVEEVMRLSGGKSIVPILVSGEEVKVGFGGG
;
A
#
# COMPACT_ATOMS: atom_id res chain seq x y z
N MET A 1 12.06 5.65 11.25
CA MET A 1 11.06 5.82 10.16
C MET A 1 11.71 5.77 8.78
N TRP A 2 12.80 6.51 8.52
CA TRP A 2 13.46 6.47 7.20
C TRP A 2 14.32 5.21 6.98
N GLU A 3 15.05 4.74 7.99
CA GLU A 3 15.78 3.44 7.98
C GLU A 3 14.82 2.27 7.74
N ALA A 4 13.63 2.35 8.35
CA ALA A 4 12.55 1.37 8.26
C ALA A 4 12.00 1.16 6.84
N TYR A 5 12.14 2.16 5.97
CA TYR A 5 11.64 2.12 4.59
C TYR A 5 12.74 1.92 3.53
N GLU A 6 13.98 1.65 3.95
CA GLU A 6 15.14 1.49 3.05
C GLU A 6 15.33 2.65 2.05
N LEU A 7 14.83 3.85 2.39
CA LEU A 7 14.83 4.96 1.44
C LEU A 7 16.24 5.55 1.23
N GLY A 8 17.23 5.19 2.07
CA GLY A 8 18.65 5.51 1.88
C GLY A 8 18.95 7.01 1.78
N ASP A 9 18.00 7.85 2.16
CA ASP A 9 17.99 9.28 1.89
C ASP A 9 17.74 10.02 3.22
N GLU A 10 18.81 10.63 3.73
CA GLU A 10 18.78 11.43 4.96
C GLU A 10 17.89 12.67 4.82
N ASP A 11 17.59 13.14 3.59
CA ASP A 11 16.70 14.28 3.38
C ASP A 11 15.29 14.00 3.92
N LEU A 12 14.90 12.72 4.00
CA LEU A 12 13.63 12.31 4.59
C LEU A 12 13.61 12.46 6.10
N LEU A 13 14.74 12.25 6.78
CA LEU A 13 14.86 12.56 8.21
C LEU A 13 14.62 14.05 8.44
N TRP A 14 15.23 14.90 7.63
CA TRP A 14 15.08 16.35 7.70
C TRP A 14 13.66 16.81 7.35
N SER A 15 12.95 16.08 6.50
CA SER A 15 11.54 16.38 6.20
C SER A 15 10.60 16.20 7.40
N GLY A 16 10.96 15.30 8.33
CA GLY A 16 10.15 14.97 9.51
C GLY A 16 10.51 15.75 10.78
N ILE A 17 11.77 16.21 10.90
CA ILE A 17 12.27 16.79 12.16
C ILE A 17 11.48 18.02 12.61
N ALA A 18 11.00 18.80 11.64
CA ALA A 18 10.18 19.99 11.86
C ALA A 18 8.83 19.70 12.53
N PHE A 19 8.41 18.43 12.63
CA PHE A 19 7.14 18.06 13.27
C PHE A 19 7.27 17.77 14.78
N THR A 20 8.47 17.84 15.34
CA THR A 20 8.73 17.57 16.77
C THR A 20 7.86 18.46 17.67
N GLY A 21 7.21 17.88 18.67
CA GLY A 21 6.32 18.60 19.58
C GLY A 21 5.08 19.21 18.92
N GLY A 22 4.65 18.69 17.76
CA GLY A 22 3.58 19.28 16.96
C GLY A 22 4.08 20.50 16.19
N ILE A 23 4.55 20.25 14.96
CA ILE A 23 5.07 21.25 14.00
C ILE A 23 6.14 22.19 14.59
N GLY A 24 7.00 21.71 15.49
CA GLY A 24 8.08 22.53 16.06
C GLY A 24 7.70 23.17 17.39
N GLY A 25 6.87 22.47 18.18
CA GLY A 25 6.47 22.85 19.52
C GLY A 25 5.15 23.63 19.60
N GLN A 26 4.48 23.88 18.48
CA GLN A 26 3.15 24.47 18.44
C GLN A 26 2.10 23.37 18.62
N GLN A 27 1.92 22.92 19.86
CA GLN A 27 1.24 21.66 20.16
C GLN A 27 -0.28 21.63 19.93
N GLN A 28 -0.92 22.78 19.66
CA GLN A 28 -2.27 22.84 19.09
C GLN A 28 -2.25 22.48 17.59
N ALA A 29 -1.53 21.41 17.28
CA ALA A 29 -1.29 20.88 15.95
C ALA A 29 -1.23 19.34 16.04
N PRO A 30 -1.34 18.64 14.90
CA PRO A 30 -1.22 17.18 14.89
C PRO A 30 0.10 16.68 15.47
N CYS A 31 0.05 15.46 16.01
CA CYS A 31 1.17 14.69 16.50
C CYS A 31 2.23 14.58 15.41
N GLY A 32 3.49 14.81 15.78
CA GLY A 32 4.58 14.84 14.81
C GLY A 32 4.76 13.53 14.05
N ALA A 33 4.53 12.39 14.71
CA ALA A 33 4.58 11.08 14.06
C ALA A 33 3.49 10.93 12.98
N VAL A 34 2.27 11.37 13.26
CA VAL A 34 1.15 11.35 12.31
C VAL A 34 1.41 12.29 11.14
N SER A 35 1.94 13.49 11.39
CA SER A 35 2.34 14.43 10.33
C SER A 35 3.45 13.87 9.44
N ALA A 36 4.48 13.27 10.04
CA ALA A 36 5.56 12.63 9.29
C ALA A 36 5.06 11.47 8.43
N ALA A 37 4.11 10.67 8.94
CA ALA A 37 3.50 9.58 8.18
C ALA A 37 2.79 10.08 6.91
N ALA A 38 2.08 11.21 6.98
CA ALA A 38 1.42 11.78 5.80
C ALA A 38 2.42 12.18 4.70
N VAL A 39 3.58 12.73 5.09
CA VAL A 39 4.68 13.03 4.15
C VAL A 39 5.26 11.74 3.57
N CYS A 40 5.53 10.76 4.44
CA CYS A 40 6.05 9.45 4.03
C CYS A 40 5.14 8.77 3.00
N LEU A 41 3.84 8.73 3.25
CA LEU A 41 2.85 8.15 2.34
C LEU A 41 2.79 8.90 1.00
N GLY A 42 2.82 10.23 1.01
CA GLY A 42 2.87 11.02 -0.23
C GLY A 42 4.09 10.69 -1.10
N LEU A 43 5.26 10.54 -0.46
CA LEU A 43 6.49 10.13 -1.15
C LEU A 43 6.45 8.67 -1.59
N HIS A 44 5.84 7.80 -0.80
CA HIS A 44 5.72 6.39 -1.10
C HIS A 44 4.83 6.12 -2.33
N HIS A 45 3.76 6.88 -2.48
CA HIS A 45 2.84 6.83 -3.62
C HIS A 45 3.32 7.63 -4.84
N ARG A 46 4.46 8.33 -4.76
CA ARG A 46 4.91 9.21 -5.84
C ARG A 46 5.07 8.43 -7.15
N CYS A 47 4.58 9.01 -8.24
CA CYS A 47 4.78 8.49 -9.58
C CYS A 47 5.16 9.60 -10.56
N PRO A 48 5.83 9.26 -11.68
CA PRO A 48 6.10 10.22 -12.75
C PRO A 48 4.80 10.88 -13.27
N PRO A 49 4.79 12.20 -13.52
CA PRO A 49 3.57 12.96 -13.77
C PRO A 49 3.01 12.83 -15.21
N GLU A 50 3.66 12.07 -16.09
CA GLU A 50 3.32 11.98 -17.51
C GLU A 50 1.98 11.26 -17.73
N ASP A 51 1.65 10.29 -16.87
CA ASP A 51 0.35 9.61 -16.86
C ASP A 51 -0.61 10.26 -15.88
N LYS A 52 -1.57 11.03 -16.41
CA LYS A 52 -2.59 11.73 -15.62
C LYS A 52 -3.48 10.79 -14.81
N GLN A 53 -3.82 9.61 -15.34
CA GLN A 53 -4.73 8.69 -14.68
C GLN A 53 -4.01 7.99 -13.53
N LYS A 54 -2.78 7.51 -13.76
CA LYS A 54 -1.92 6.96 -12.71
C LYS A 54 -1.64 7.97 -11.61
N THR A 55 -1.32 9.21 -11.98
CA THR A 55 -1.08 10.31 -11.02
C THR A 55 -2.32 10.62 -10.20
N LYS A 56 -3.51 10.61 -10.81
CA LYS A 56 -4.77 10.80 -10.09
C LYS A 56 -4.99 9.69 -9.07
N GLN A 57 -4.78 8.43 -9.47
CA GLN A 57 -4.95 7.28 -8.59
C GLN A 57 -3.97 7.33 -7.42
N ALA A 58 -2.68 7.52 -7.67
CA ALA A 58 -1.65 7.63 -6.64
C ALA A 58 -1.96 8.72 -5.59
N ARG A 59 -2.53 9.87 -6.01
CA ARG A 59 -2.97 10.93 -5.09
C ARG A 59 -4.16 10.52 -4.23
N LEU A 60 -5.08 9.70 -4.78
CA LEU A 60 -6.21 9.18 -4.03
C LEU A 60 -5.73 8.16 -3.00
N ASP A 61 -4.87 7.23 -3.41
CA ASP A 61 -4.31 6.19 -2.55
C ASP A 61 -3.53 6.82 -1.38
N ALA A 62 -2.66 7.79 -1.66
CA ALA A 62 -1.93 8.52 -0.62
C ALA A 62 -2.85 9.22 0.41
N ARG A 63 -3.97 9.78 -0.05
CA ARG A 63 -4.95 10.43 0.83
C ARG A 63 -5.73 9.41 1.65
N GLN A 64 -6.10 8.28 1.06
CA GLN A 64 -6.82 7.21 1.74
C GLN A 64 -5.97 6.59 2.84
N ASP A 65 -4.71 6.26 2.53
CA ASP A 65 -3.78 5.71 3.51
C ASP A 65 -3.51 6.70 4.66
N ALA A 66 -3.30 7.99 4.35
CA ALA A 66 -3.11 9.01 5.38
C ALA A 66 -4.36 9.16 6.26
N SER A 67 -5.55 9.12 5.66
CA SER A 67 -6.81 9.12 6.40
C SER A 67 -6.96 7.89 7.29
N GLU A 68 -6.50 6.72 6.84
CA GLU A 68 -6.53 5.50 7.64
C GLU A 68 -5.60 5.58 8.84
N VAL A 69 -4.37 6.06 8.66
CA VAL A 69 -3.43 6.30 9.77
C VAL A 69 -4.07 7.22 10.81
N VAL A 70 -4.64 8.35 10.40
CA VAL A 70 -5.29 9.31 11.31
C VAL A 70 -6.48 8.67 12.04
N ARG A 71 -7.34 7.97 11.31
CA ARG A 71 -8.52 7.30 11.88
C ARG A 71 -8.11 6.27 12.92
N SER A 72 -7.21 5.35 12.57
CA SER A 72 -6.77 4.29 13.48
C SER A 72 -5.98 4.83 14.67
N PHE A 73 -5.19 5.90 14.48
CA PHE A 73 -4.52 6.58 15.59
C PHE A 73 -5.54 7.20 16.55
N THR A 74 -6.54 7.90 16.02
CA THR A 74 -7.60 8.54 16.82
C THR A 74 -8.46 7.49 17.54
N GLU A 75 -8.80 6.39 16.89
CA GLU A 75 -9.50 5.26 17.53
C GLU A 75 -8.70 4.67 18.70
N ARG A 76 -7.36 4.64 18.59
CA ARG A 76 -6.49 4.07 19.62
C ARG A 76 -6.16 5.03 20.77
N PHE A 77 -5.94 6.30 20.46
CA PHE A 77 -5.39 7.29 21.40
C PHE A 77 -6.32 8.48 21.69
N GLY A 78 -7.49 8.52 21.05
CA GLY A 78 -8.55 9.51 21.28
C GLY A 78 -8.42 10.82 20.52
N THR A 79 -7.21 11.24 20.16
CA THR A 79 -6.94 12.49 19.43
C THR A 79 -5.64 12.39 18.64
N ILE A 80 -5.44 13.31 17.71
CA ILE A 80 -4.13 13.53 17.07
C ILE A 80 -3.46 14.81 17.56
N ILE A 81 -4.11 15.62 18.40
CA ILE A 81 -3.53 16.91 18.84
C ILE A 81 -2.41 16.66 19.84
N CYS A 82 -1.22 17.18 19.56
CA CYS A 82 -0.01 16.89 20.33
C CYS A 82 -0.15 17.29 21.81
N LEU A 83 -0.75 18.45 22.08
CA LEU A 83 -0.98 18.93 23.44
C LEU A 83 -1.86 17.95 24.23
N ASP A 84 -2.98 17.53 23.64
CA ASP A 84 -3.95 16.65 24.28
C ASP A 84 -3.37 15.25 24.55
N LEU A 85 -2.47 14.78 23.69
CA LEU A 85 -1.81 13.48 23.84
C LEU A 85 -0.84 13.48 25.03
N ILE A 86 0.03 14.49 25.10
CA ILE A 86 1.14 14.48 26.07
C ILE A 86 0.76 15.18 27.38
N GLY A 87 -0.09 16.20 27.34
CA GLY A 87 -0.60 16.93 28.50
C GLY A 87 0.33 18.00 29.09
N ILE A 88 1.51 18.20 28.50
CA ILE A 88 2.48 19.24 28.90
C ILE A 88 2.52 20.31 27.81
N ASP A 89 2.32 21.57 28.22
CA ASP A 89 2.26 22.73 27.32
C ASP A 89 3.62 23.41 27.15
N PHE A 90 4.21 23.27 25.98
CA PHE A 90 5.52 23.83 25.59
C PHE A 90 5.47 25.34 25.39
N SER A 91 4.28 25.95 25.31
CA SER A 91 4.16 27.41 25.31
C SER A 91 4.45 28.04 26.67
N LYS A 92 4.46 27.22 27.74
CA LYS A 92 4.79 27.68 29.09
C LYS A 92 6.30 27.73 29.31
N PRO A 93 6.82 28.74 30.06
CA PRO A 93 8.22 28.75 30.46
C PRO A 93 8.61 27.44 31.15
N GLY A 94 9.64 26.77 30.63
CA GLY A 94 10.11 25.49 31.17
C GLY A 94 9.32 24.25 30.75
N GLY A 95 8.20 24.37 30.01
CA GLY A 95 7.36 23.23 29.65
C GLY A 95 8.08 22.15 28.85
N TYR A 96 9.01 22.53 27.95
CA TYR A 96 9.83 21.55 27.24
C TYR A 96 10.81 20.81 28.17
N GLN A 97 11.41 21.51 29.14
CA GLN A 97 12.30 20.89 30.12
C GLN A 97 11.51 19.93 31.03
N GLU A 98 10.34 20.34 31.50
CA GLU A 98 9.42 19.48 32.26
C GLU A 98 9.09 18.21 31.47
N PHE A 99 8.80 18.33 30.17
CA PHE A 99 8.56 17.18 29.31
C PHE A 99 9.76 16.22 29.25
N GLN A 100 10.99 16.76 29.12
CA GLN A 100 12.20 15.94 29.11
C GLN A 100 12.42 15.18 30.43
N GLU A 101 12.12 15.82 31.56
CA GLU A 101 12.30 15.24 32.91
C GLU A 101 11.15 14.30 33.32
N SER A 102 9.94 14.50 32.78
CA SER A 102 8.72 13.77 33.15
C SER A 102 8.69 12.29 32.77
N GLY A 103 9.51 11.86 31.80
CA GLY A 103 9.45 10.52 31.20
C GLY A 103 8.31 10.31 30.19
N ILE A 104 7.43 11.31 29.98
CA ILE A 104 6.29 11.22 29.05
C ILE A 104 6.73 10.91 27.62
N TRP A 105 7.89 11.40 27.19
CA TRP A 105 8.41 11.10 25.85
C TRP A 105 8.54 9.58 25.64
N LYS A 106 9.04 8.85 26.64
CA LYS A 106 9.25 7.41 26.57
C LYS A 106 7.95 6.64 26.76
N GLU A 107 7.08 7.10 27.67
CA GLU A 107 5.84 6.39 28.00
C GLU A 107 4.70 6.64 27.00
N LYS A 108 4.76 7.74 26.24
CA LYS A 108 3.71 8.13 25.29
C LYS A 108 4.24 8.36 23.89
N CYS A 109 5.19 9.28 23.70
CA CYS A 109 5.64 9.65 22.35
C CYS A 109 6.24 8.46 21.61
N ASP A 110 7.06 7.64 22.26
CA ASP A 110 7.62 6.43 21.66
C ASP A 110 6.54 5.44 21.21
N HIS A 111 5.48 5.26 22.02
CA HIS A 111 4.34 4.40 21.64
C HIS A 111 3.55 4.96 20.46
N TYR A 112 3.43 6.28 20.33
CA TYR A 112 2.80 6.91 19.17
C TYR A 112 3.64 6.70 17.90
N VAL A 113 4.96 6.86 18.01
CA VAL A 113 5.89 6.60 16.91
C VAL A 113 5.83 5.13 16.51
N GLN A 114 5.89 4.22 17.47
CA GLN A 114 5.80 2.78 17.23
C GLN A 114 4.50 2.42 16.51
N PHE A 115 3.35 2.87 17.00
CA PHE A 115 2.06 2.60 16.37
C PHE A 115 2.03 3.10 14.92
N VAL A 116 2.52 4.32 14.68
CA VAL A 116 2.55 4.89 13.32
C VAL A 116 3.45 4.05 12.42
N LEU A 117 4.62 3.62 12.88
CA LEU A 117 5.52 2.75 12.12
C LEU A 117 4.86 1.42 11.78
N GLU A 118 4.23 0.76 12.76
CA GLU A 118 3.51 -0.49 12.55
C GLU A 118 2.39 -0.33 11.51
N LYS A 119 1.61 0.74 11.59
CA LYS A 119 0.56 1.04 10.60
C LYS A 119 1.09 1.31 9.21
N LEU A 120 2.21 2.01 9.11
CA LEU A 120 2.91 2.27 7.88
C LEU A 120 3.41 0.96 7.22
N TYR A 121 3.95 0.03 7.99
CA TYR A 121 4.31 -1.31 7.49
C TYR A 121 3.10 -2.14 7.07
N GLU A 122 2.03 -2.14 7.85
CA GLU A 122 0.77 -2.83 7.50
C GLU A 122 0.24 -2.36 6.14
N LEU A 123 0.26 -1.04 5.89
CA LEU A 123 -0.15 -0.44 4.62
C LEU A 123 0.77 -0.88 3.46
N ASP A 124 2.09 -0.91 3.66
CA ASP A 124 3.05 -1.36 2.65
C ASP A 124 2.88 -2.85 2.32
N GLU A 125 2.67 -3.70 3.34
CA GLU A 125 2.39 -5.13 3.14
C GLU A 125 1.11 -5.37 2.35
N ARG A 126 0.02 -4.65 2.68
CA ARG A 126 -1.22 -4.73 1.89
C ARG A 126 -1.00 -4.33 0.43
N ARG A 127 -0.19 -3.30 0.18
CA ARG A 127 0.16 -2.90 -1.18
C ARG A 127 0.99 -3.97 -1.89
N LYS A 128 1.96 -4.59 -1.23
CA LYS A 128 2.73 -5.72 -1.79
C LYS A 128 1.81 -6.87 -2.20
N VAL A 129 0.77 -7.18 -1.41
CA VAL A 129 -0.23 -8.19 -1.79
C VAL A 129 -1.03 -7.79 -3.04
N VAL A 130 -1.42 -6.51 -3.16
CA VAL A 130 -2.17 -6.01 -4.33
C VAL A 130 -1.30 -5.88 -5.58
N THR A 131 0.00 -5.60 -5.41
CA THR A 131 0.95 -5.37 -6.51
C THR A 131 1.78 -6.61 -6.88
N ALA A 132 1.80 -7.65 -6.04
CA ALA A 132 2.43 -8.91 -6.38
C ALA A 132 1.75 -9.48 -7.62
N PRO A 133 2.51 -9.81 -8.67
CA PRO A 133 1.91 -10.27 -9.90
C PRO A 133 1.25 -11.62 -9.61
N GLN A 134 -0.08 -11.64 -9.60
CA GLN A 134 -0.82 -12.87 -9.37
C GLN A 134 -0.47 -13.85 -10.49
N LYS A 135 -0.02 -15.04 -10.10
CA LYS A 135 0.33 -16.09 -11.04
C LYS A 135 -0.93 -16.46 -11.83
N VAL A 136 -0.93 -16.15 -13.12
CA VAL A 136 -2.06 -16.45 -14.01
C VAL A 136 -2.00 -17.92 -14.42
N THR A 137 -3.12 -18.64 -14.33
CA THR A 137 -3.25 -19.95 -15.01
C THR A 137 -3.91 -19.71 -16.35
N ILE A 138 -3.27 -20.09 -17.46
CA ILE A 138 -3.82 -20.02 -18.81
C ILE A 138 -4.12 -21.43 -19.34
N TYR A 139 -5.38 -21.69 -19.66
CA TYR A 139 -5.80 -22.93 -20.33
C TYR A 139 -5.73 -22.76 -21.84
N THR A 140 -5.04 -23.66 -22.54
CA THR A 140 -4.76 -23.51 -23.97
C THR A 140 -5.06 -24.78 -24.77
N LYS A 141 -4.96 -24.65 -26.11
CA LYS A 141 -4.88 -25.75 -27.06
C LYS A 141 -3.76 -25.49 -28.07
N PRO A 142 -3.06 -26.52 -28.58
CA PRO A 142 -2.10 -26.41 -29.66
C PRO A 142 -2.69 -25.71 -30.89
N GLY A 143 -1.90 -24.86 -31.53
CA GLY A 143 -2.33 -24.15 -32.75
C GLY A 143 -3.39 -23.06 -32.55
N CYS A 144 -3.83 -22.75 -31.32
CA CYS A 144 -4.81 -21.69 -31.08
C CYS A 144 -4.17 -20.28 -31.19
N PRO A 145 -4.60 -19.43 -32.14
CA PRO A 145 -4.04 -18.09 -32.32
C PRO A 145 -4.35 -17.17 -31.13
N TYR A 146 -5.51 -17.31 -30.50
CA TYR A 146 -5.89 -16.51 -29.33
C TYR A 146 -5.07 -16.88 -28.09
N CYS A 147 -4.67 -18.15 -27.93
CA CYS A 147 -3.76 -18.56 -26.87
C CYS A 147 -2.37 -17.94 -27.07
N ALA A 148 -1.89 -17.86 -28.32
CA ALA A 148 -0.64 -17.20 -28.63
C ALA A 148 -0.68 -15.69 -28.30
N ALA A 149 -1.78 -15.01 -28.66
CA ALA A 149 -1.98 -13.60 -28.31
C ALA A 149 -2.04 -13.38 -26.79
N ALA A 150 -2.72 -14.25 -26.05
CA ALA A 150 -2.79 -14.18 -24.59
C ALA A 150 -1.43 -14.38 -23.92
N ARG A 151 -0.62 -15.34 -24.40
CA ARG A 151 0.77 -15.52 -23.93
C ARG A 151 1.61 -14.28 -24.16
N GLN A 152 1.49 -13.68 -25.34
CA GLN A 152 2.24 -12.48 -25.70
C GLN A 152 1.87 -11.31 -24.77
N ASP A 153 0.58 -11.07 -24.51
CA ASP A 153 0.13 -10.04 -23.57
C ASP A 153 0.66 -10.27 -22.14
N LEU A 154 0.60 -11.52 -21.66
CA LEU A 154 1.13 -11.87 -20.34
C LEU A 154 2.64 -11.63 -20.26
N ALA A 155 3.39 -11.97 -21.32
CA ALA A 155 4.82 -11.75 -21.40
C ALA A 155 5.19 -10.25 -21.48
N GLU A 156 4.49 -9.48 -22.32
CA GLU A 156 4.69 -8.02 -22.45
C GLU A 156 4.40 -7.28 -21.14
N ARG A 157 3.42 -7.76 -20.37
CA ARG A 157 3.07 -7.21 -19.04
C ARG A 157 3.96 -7.73 -17.91
N GLY A 158 4.88 -8.66 -18.18
CA GLY A 158 5.73 -9.27 -17.16
C GLY A 158 4.96 -10.08 -16.10
N VAL A 159 3.77 -10.59 -16.46
CA VAL A 159 2.93 -11.37 -15.54
C VAL A 159 3.38 -12.84 -15.58
N PRO A 160 3.80 -13.44 -14.46
CA PRO A 160 4.13 -14.85 -14.41
C PRO A 160 2.87 -15.68 -14.62
N TYR A 161 2.98 -16.70 -15.46
CA TYR A 161 1.86 -17.59 -15.75
C TYR A 161 2.27 -19.05 -15.82
N GLU A 162 1.31 -19.92 -15.57
CA GLU A 162 1.38 -21.35 -15.83
C GLU A 162 0.40 -21.70 -16.95
N GLU A 163 0.88 -22.44 -17.95
CA GLU A 163 0.08 -22.88 -19.08
C GLU A 163 -0.35 -24.34 -18.90
N ILE A 164 -1.63 -24.61 -19.10
CA ILE A 164 -2.22 -25.95 -19.05
C ILE A 164 -2.84 -26.26 -20.41
N ASN A 165 -2.24 -27.20 -21.14
CA ASN A 165 -2.84 -27.75 -22.36
C ASN A 165 -4.06 -28.60 -22.01
N THR A 166 -5.20 -28.28 -22.62
CA THR A 166 -6.46 -28.99 -22.40
C THR A 166 -6.60 -30.28 -23.21
N GLU A 167 -5.86 -30.46 -24.32
CA GLU A 167 -6.00 -31.67 -25.15
C GLU A 167 -5.50 -32.93 -24.46
N ASP A 168 -4.41 -32.80 -23.69
CA ASP A 168 -3.76 -33.93 -23.02
C ASP A 168 -4.22 -34.11 -21.56
N ASN A 169 -5.16 -33.27 -21.10
CA ASN A 169 -5.55 -33.22 -19.70
C ASN A 169 -7.08 -33.17 -19.54
N PRO A 170 -7.74 -34.34 -19.34
CA PRO A 170 -9.19 -34.42 -19.15
C PRO A 170 -9.72 -33.54 -18.00
N LYS A 171 -8.93 -33.35 -16.93
CA LYS A 171 -9.31 -32.46 -15.82
C LYS A 171 -9.30 -30.99 -16.22
N ALA A 172 -8.37 -30.59 -17.08
CA ALA A 172 -8.32 -29.24 -17.63
C ALA A 172 -9.51 -28.99 -18.57
N VAL A 173 -9.98 -30.01 -19.31
CA VAL A 173 -11.21 -29.92 -20.11
C VAL A 173 -12.42 -29.66 -19.22
N GLU A 174 -12.58 -30.44 -18.14
CA GLU A 174 -13.67 -30.26 -17.17
C GLU A 174 -13.67 -28.85 -16.58
N GLU A 175 -12.49 -28.37 -16.19
CA GLU A 175 -12.33 -27.03 -15.63
C GLU A 175 -12.63 -25.92 -16.64
N VAL A 176 -12.19 -26.05 -17.89
CA VAL A 176 -12.54 -25.10 -18.96
C VAL A 176 -14.05 -25.09 -19.24
N MET A 177 -14.71 -26.24 -19.19
CA MET A 177 -16.16 -26.31 -19.36
C MET A 177 -16.88 -25.65 -18.19
N ARG A 178 -16.38 -25.84 -16.95
CA ARG A 178 -16.93 -25.21 -15.74
C ARG A 178 -16.80 -23.69 -15.77
N LEU A 179 -15.59 -23.18 -16.02
CA LEU A 179 -15.29 -21.75 -16.16
C LEU A 179 -15.98 -21.12 -17.39
N SER A 180 -16.19 -21.96 -18.40
CA SER A 180 -16.89 -21.76 -19.68
C SER A 180 -18.36 -21.34 -19.67
N GLY A 181 -19.06 -21.71 -18.61
CA GLY A 181 -20.51 -21.91 -18.70
C GLY A 181 -20.90 -23.04 -19.68
N GLY A 182 -20.12 -24.12 -19.72
CA GLY A 182 -20.36 -25.32 -20.54
C GLY A 182 -19.78 -25.29 -21.96
N LYS A 183 -18.99 -24.27 -22.31
CA LYS A 183 -18.38 -24.11 -23.63
C LYS A 183 -16.93 -24.61 -23.63
N SER A 184 -16.45 -25.12 -24.77
CA SER A 184 -15.04 -25.46 -24.95
C SER A 184 -14.31 -24.27 -25.58
N ILE A 185 -14.09 -23.21 -24.79
CA ILE A 185 -13.41 -21.99 -25.24
C ILE A 185 -12.03 -21.90 -24.61
N VAL A 186 -11.03 -21.58 -25.42
CA VAL A 186 -9.67 -21.25 -24.98
C VAL A 186 -9.19 -20.00 -25.75
N PRO A 187 -8.30 -19.17 -25.17
CA PRO A 187 -7.73 -19.31 -23.83
C PRO A 187 -8.72 -18.94 -22.71
N ILE A 188 -8.56 -19.54 -21.54
CA ILE A 188 -9.15 -19.03 -20.29
C ILE A 188 -8.02 -18.63 -19.36
N LEU A 189 -8.05 -17.40 -18.86
CA LEU A 189 -7.08 -16.87 -17.91
C LEU A 189 -7.73 -16.80 -16.54
N VAL A 190 -7.08 -17.39 -15.53
CA VAL A 190 -7.52 -17.38 -14.14
C VAL A 190 -6.47 -16.70 -13.28
N SER A 191 -6.87 -15.68 -12.51
CA SER A 191 -6.02 -14.93 -11.59
C SER A 191 -6.76 -14.71 -10.27
N GLY A 192 -6.48 -15.54 -9.26
CA GLY A 192 -7.23 -15.52 -8.01
C GLY A 192 -8.72 -15.85 -8.27
N GLU A 193 -9.61 -14.91 -7.95
CA GLU A 193 -11.05 -15.04 -8.21
C GLU A 193 -11.46 -14.54 -9.61
N GLU A 194 -10.58 -13.86 -10.33
CA GLU A 194 -10.87 -13.33 -11.66
C GLU A 194 -10.74 -14.43 -12.72
N VAL A 195 -11.78 -14.58 -13.54
CA VAL A 195 -11.84 -15.52 -14.66
C VAL A 195 -12.14 -14.75 -15.94
N LYS A 196 -11.21 -14.81 -16.90
CA LYS A 196 -11.37 -14.23 -18.23
C LYS A 196 -11.49 -15.34 -19.27
N VAL A 197 -12.65 -15.44 -19.91
CA VAL A 197 -12.92 -16.41 -20.97
C VAL A 197 -12.66 -15.75 -22.32
N GLY A 198 -11.78 -16.37 -23.12
CA GLY A 198 -11.35 -15.85 -24.42
C GLY A 198 -10.33 -14.72 -24.33
N PHE A 199 -9.72 -14.40 -25.47
CA PHE A 199 -8.76 -13.32 -25.59
C PHE A 199 -8.92 -12.63 -26.94
N GLY A 200 -9.14 -11.32 -26.96
CA GLY A 200 -9.29 -10.55 -28.21
C GLY A 200 -10.72 -10.41 -28.78
N GLY A 201 -11.76 -10.82 -28.05
CA GLY A 201 -13.16 -10.54 -28.37
C GLY A 201 -13.80 -11.49 -29.41
N GLY A 202 -14.65 -12.38 -28.91
CA GLY A 202 -15.56 -13.24 -29.67
C GLY A 202 -16.61 -13.82 -28.73
#